data_AF-A0A9P5U3K1-F1
#
_entry.id   AF-A0A9P5U3K1-F1
#
_cell.length_a   1.000
_cell.length_b   1.000
_cell.length_c   1.000
_cell.angle_alpha   90.00
_cell.angle_beta   90.00
_cell.angle_gamma   90.00
#
_symmetry.space_group_name_H-M   'P 1'
#
loop_
_entity.id
_entity.type
_entity.pdbx_description
1 polymer ?
#
loop_
_entity_poly.entity_id
_entity_poly.type
_entity_poly.pdbx_seq_one_letter_code
_entity_poly.pdbx_strand_id
1 'polypeptide(L)'
;MRIVESLPKLEALTLCNRVVRESLSNFQFVPMPSLHRVIIVTLRSPIDLQSNLPWTQLTRLRLHGFHNVPALVQLCPKLTVLSLILDSELGEALPRYPVVIRHSHLKVLSLWLTTDSDMLQVLENVLDVLDLPSLDTLLVRCYERPPVSPCIAALVIVDEFIQSSSCTLTKFSIYDVDVLDFSIFMAFLKILHHNPSITRLIILDPSRRSKAQDVVDLLRQPSLSTNPLPILQALDFWTWKEGCDKLQVETIGFRPLVPW
;
A
#
# COMPACT_ATOMS: atom_id res chain seq x y z
N MET A 1 -15.78 -34.61 -11.69
CA MET A 1 -14.98 -33.41 -11.34
C MET A 1 -13.76 -33.90 -10.56
N ARG A 2 -12.55 -33.79 -11.11
CA ARG A 2 -11.34 -34.28 -10.42
C ARG A 2 -10.98 -33.27 -9.32
N ILE A 3 -11.13 -33.70 -8.07
CA ILE A 3 -10.68 -32.96 -6.90
C ILE A 3 -9.15 -32.97 -6.94
N VAL A 4 -8.53 -31.80 -7.04
CA VAL A 4 -7.10 -31.69 -6.80
C VAL A 4 -6.90 -31.91 -5.31
N GLU A 5 -6.37 -33.05 -4.88
CA GLU A 5 -6.33 -33.40 -3.44
C GLU A 5 -5.37 -32.49 -2.64
N SER A 6 -4.35 -31.93 -3.28
CA SER A 6 -3.46 -30.92 -2.70
C SER A 6 -2.63 -30.22 -3.77
N LEU A 7 -2.07 -29.06 -3.43
CA LEU A 7 -1.13 -28.31 -4.24
C LEU A 7 0.15 -28.02 -3.44
N PRO A 8 0.97 -29.05 -3.18
CA PRO A 8 2.07 -28.96 -2.21
C PRO A 8 3.21 -28.04 -2.63
N LYS A 9 3.35 -27.73 -3.92
CA LYS A 9 4.39 -26.85 -4.47
C LYS A 9 3.90 -25.44 -4.81
N LEU A 10 2.62 -25.14 -4.56
CA LEU A 10 2.08 -23.82 -4.90
C LEU A 10 2.56 -22.79 -3.89
N GLU A 11 3.39 -21.86 -4.34
CA GLU A 11 4.00 -20.80 -3.51
C GLU A 11 3.21 -19.49 -3.54
N ALA A 12 2.53 -19.22 -4.65
CA ALA A 12 1.76 -18.01 -4.88
C ALA A 12 0.39 -18.31 -5.49
N LEU A 13 -0.64 -17.70 -4.93
CA LEU A 13 -2.02 -17.78 -5.41
C LEU A 13 -2.51 -16.38 -5.77
N THR A 14 -3.08 -16.25 -6.97
CA THR A 14 -3.73 -15.02 -7.41
C THR A 14 -5.19 -15.30 -7.70
N LEU A 15 -6.06 -14.64 -6.96
CA LEU A 15 -7.50 -14.70 -7.13
C LEU A 15 -7.93 -13.40 -7.82
N CYS A 16 -8.30 -13.52 -9.08
CA CYS A 16 -8.84 -12.43 -9.88
C CYS A 16 -10.27 -12.76 -10.29
N ASN A 17 -11.23 -11.93 -9.95
CA ASN A 17 -12.62 -12.17 -10.34
C ASN A 17 -13.29 -10.91 -10.87
N ARG A 18 -13.38 -10.83 -12.20
CA ARG A 18 -14.08 -9.74 -12.88
C ARG A 18 -15.58 -9.98 -13.08
N VAL A 19 -16.10 -11.19 -12.81
CA VAL A 19 -17.43 -11.60 -13.35
C VAL A 19 -18.32 -12.39 -12.37
N VAL A 20 -17.77 -13.11 -11.39
CA VAL A 20 -18.55 -14.01 -10.54
C VAL A 20 -19.01 -13.26 -9.28
N ARG A 21 -20.32 -12.99 -9.17
CA ARG A 21 -20.97 -12.45 -7.96
C ARG A 21 -21.06 -13.46 -6.81
N GLU A 22 -20.62 -14.70 -7.04
CA GLU A 22 -20.66 -15.74 -6.02
C GLU A 22 -19.57 -15.49 -4.97
N SER A 23 -20.00 -15.50 -3.72
CA SER A 23 -19.12 -15.34 -2.56
C SER A 23 -18.03 -16.42 -2.54
N LEU A 24 -16.80 -16.01 -2.22
CA LEU A 24 -15.70 -16.97 -2.01
C LEU A 24 -15.94 -17.91 -0.82
N SER A 25 -16.96 -17.67 0.01
CA SER A 25 -17.37 -18.58 1.08
C SER A 25 -17.62 -20.01 0.59
N ASN A 26 -17.91 -20.21 -0.69
CA ASN A 26 -18.16 -21.53 -1.27
C ASN A 26 -16.88 -22.23 -1.77
N PHE A 27 -15.72 -21.54 -1.80
CA PHE A 27 -14.47 -22.14 -2.25
C PHE A 27 -13.80 -22.88 -1.10
N GLN A 28 -13.86 -24.20 -1.15
CA GLN A 28 -12.99 -25.04 -0.34
C GLN A 28 -11.61 -25.09 -0.99
N PHE A 29 -10.67 -24.36 -0.41
CA PHE A 29 -9.27 -24.45 -0.80
C PHE A 29 -8.70 -25.81 -0.40
N VAL A 30 -7.99 -26.42 -1.35
CA VAL A 30 -7.24 -27.66 -1.13
C VAL A 30 -5.97 -27.34 -0.34
N PRO A 31 -5.38 -28.27 0.41
CA PRO A 31 -4.15 -28.03 1.17
C PRO A 31 -3.01 -27.49 0.29
N MET A 32 -2.41 -26.37 0.72
CA MET A 32 -1.34 -25.65 0.02
C MET A 32 -0.17 -25.31 0.98
N PRO A 33 0.57 -26.30 1.49
CA PRO A 33 1.57 -26.11 2.54
C PRO A 33 2.75 -25.19 2.16
N SER A 34 3.06 -24.99 0.88
CA SER A 34 4.12 -24.05 0.45
C SER A 34 3.61 -22.64 0.15
N LEU A 35 2.30 -22.38 0.25
CA LEU A 35 1.72 -21.10 -0.13
C LEU A 35 2.10 -20.03 0.89
N HIS A 36 2.91 -19.07 0.49
CA HIS A 36 3.33 -17.95 1.36
C HIS A 36 2.93 -16.60 0.76
N ARG A 37 2.32 -16.58 -0.42
CA ARG A 37 1.91 -15.36 -1.12
C ARG A 37 0.48 -15.48 -1.65
N VAL A 38 -0.37 -14.55 -1.26
CA VAL A 38 -1.74 -14.45 -1.78
C VAL A 38 -1.97 -13.05 -2.35
N ILE A 39 -2.55 -13.02 -3.54
CA ILE A 39 -2.98 -11.82 -4.23
C ILE A 39 -4.47 -11.95 -4.46
N ILE A 40 -5.24 -11.00 -3.96
CA ILE A 40 -6.67 -10.94 -4.20
C ILE A 40 -6.96 -9.62 -4.89
N VAL A 41 -7.22 -9.67 -6.20
CA VAL A 41 -7.52 -8.49 -7.00
C VAL A 41 -8.91 -8.64 -7.57
N THR A 42 -9.83 -7.77 -7.15
CA THR A 42 -11.25 -7.75 -7.54
C THR A 42 -12.01 -9.03 -7.18
N LEU A 43 -12.79 -8.93 -6.09
CA LEU A 43 -13.94 -9.78 -5.78
C LEU A 43 -14.97 -8.82 -5.16
N ARG A 44 -16.19 -8.69 -5.68
CA ARG A 44 -17.22 -7.88 -5.00
C ARG A 44 -17.77 -8.54 -3.73
N SER A 45 -16.99 -9.45 -3.12
CA SER A 45 -17.38 -10.26 -1.98
C SER A 45 -16.17 -10.45 -1.09
N PRO A 46 -16.29 -10.15 0.22
CA PRO A 46 -15.19 -10.35 1.16
C PRO A 46 -14.80 -11.83 1.20
N ILE A 47 -13.52 -12.08 1.49
CA ILE A 47 -13.03 -13.43 1.74
C ILE A 47 -13.54 -13.85 3.11
N ASP A 48 -14.03 -15.08 3.17
CA ASP A 48 -14.37 -15.72 4.42
C ASP A 48 -13.09 -15.97 5.24
N LEU A 49 -13.08 -15.46 6.47
CA LEU A 49 -12.02 -15.69 7.46
C LEU A 49 -11.89 -17.19 7.80
N GLN A 50 -12.95 -17.97 7.61
CA GLN A 50 -12.97 -19.42 7.80
C GLN A 50 -12.50 -20.23 6.58
N SER A 51 -12.06 -19.57 5.51
CA SER A 51 -11.51 -20.27 4.35
C SER A 51 -10.28 -21.10 4.73
N ASN A 52 -10.11 -22.26 4.06
CA ASN A 52 -8.97 -23.17 4.26
C ASN A 52 -7.64 -22.61 3.69
N LEU A 53 -7.51 -21.29 3.56
CA LEU A 53 -6.25 -20.68 3.18
C LEU A 53 -5.25 -20.83 4.35
N PRO A 54 -3.97 -21.13 4.05
CA PRO A 54 -2.95 -21.30 5.07
C PRO A 54 -2.45 -19.94 5.56
N TRP A 55 -3.32 -19.16 6.21
CA TRP A 55 -3.07 -17.78 6.65
C TRP A 55 -1.79 -17.62 7.47
N THR A 56 -1.52 -18.57 8.36
CA THR A 56 -0.42 -18.50 9.34
C THR A 56 0.98 -18.57 8.76
N GLN A 57 1.12 -19.01 7.50
CA GLN A 57 2.39 -19.06 6.76
C GLN A 57 2.52 -17.99 5.69
N LEU A 58 1.49 -17.17 5.48
CA LEU A 58 1.55 -16.08 4.51
C LEU A 58 2.56 -15.03 4.98
N THR A 59 3.48 -14.71 4.08
CA THR A 59 4.47 -13.64 4.25
C THR A 59 4.11 -12.41 3.43
N ARG A 60 3.25 -12.58 2.41
CA ARG A 60 2.86 -11.54 1.46
C ARG A 60 1.37 -11.61 1.17
N LEU A 61 0.69 -10.50 1.35
CA LEU A 61 -0.75 -10.39 1.14
C LEU A 61 -1.06 -9.12 0.37
N ARG A 62 -1.85 -9.26 -0.71
CA ARG A 62 -2.47 -8.12 -1.38
C ARG A 62 -3.98 -8.24 -1.32
N LEU A 63 -4.61 -7.21 -0.78
CA LEU A 63 -6.03 -7.12 -0.54
C LEU A 63 -6.58 -5.88 -1.23
N HIS A 64 -7.87 -5.92 -1.47
CA HIS A 64 -8.67 -4.74 -1.72
C HIS A 64 -9.36 -4.26 -0.42
N GLY A 65 -9.73 -3.00 -0.35
CA GLY A 65 -10.28 -2.35 0.85
C GLY A 65 -11.65 -2.85 1.30
N PHE A 66 -12.33 -3.70 0.53
CA PHE A 66 -13.65 -4.26 0.93
C PHE A 66 -13.49 -5.45 1.89
N HIS A 67 -12.27 -5.94 2.04
CA HIS A 67 -12.01 -6.99 3.01
C HIS A 67 -11.95 -6.41 4.42
N ASN A 68 -12.27 -7.22 5.42
CA ASN A 68 -11.92 -6.92 6.81
C ASN A 68 -10.40 -7.05 6.98
N VAL A 69 -9.67 -6.05 6.48
CA VAL A 69 -8.20 -5.99 6.48
C VAL A 69 -7.64 -6.24 7.88
N PRO A 70 -8.16 -5.61 8.95
CA PRO A 70 -7.66 -5.86 10.31
C PRO A 70 -7.73 -7.36 10.68
N ALA A 71 -8.89 -7.99 10.50
CA ALA A 71 -9.06 -9.41 10.81
C ALA A 71 -8.13 -10.31 9.96
N LEU A 72 -7.97 -10.02 8.68
CA LEU A 72 -7.09 -10.80 7.81
C LEU A 72 -5.60 -10.66 8.17
N VAL A 73 -5.18 -9.45 8.54
CA VAL A 73 -3.80 -9.20 9.01
C VAL A 73 -3.54 -9.97 10.30
N GLN A 74 -4.52 -10.03 11.22
CA GLN A 74 -4.40 -10.81 12.45
C GLN A 74 -4.20 -12.31 12.21
N LEU A 75 -4.78 -12.87 11.14
CA LEU A 75 -4.60 -14.28 10.77
C LEU A 75 -3.20 -14.59 10.19
N CYS A 76 -2.42 -13.56 9.83
CA CYS A 76 -1.15 -13.70 9.13
C CYS A 76 0.06 -13.27 9.99
N PRO A 77 0.39 -13.94 11.12
CA PRO A 77 1.45 -13.51 12.04
C PRO A 77 2.86 -13.41 11.41
N LYS A 78 3.10 -14.06 10.26
CA LYS A 78 4.38 -14.00 9.52
C LYS A 78 4.38 -12.97 8.40
N LEU A 79 3.36 -12.11 8.32
CA LEU A 79 3.21 -11.14 7.23
C LEU A 79 4.35 -10.12 7.26
N THR A 80 5.06 -10.02 6.14
CA THR A 80 6.17 -9.05 5.97
C THR A 80 5.83 -7.95 4.97
N VAL A 81 4.90 -8.25 4.04
CA VAL A 81 4.48 -7.34 2.98
C VAL A 81 2.95 -7.32 2.90
N LEU A 82 2.37 -6.15 3.09
CA LEU A 82 0.95 -5.89 2.91
C LEU A 82 0.75 -4.86 1.79
N SER A 83 -0.12 -5.18 0.83
CA SER A 83 -0.56 -4.25 -0.20
C SER A 83 -2.07 -4.11 -0.16
N LEU A 84 -2.55 -2.87 -0.03
CA LEU A 84 -3.96 -2.53 0.04
C LEU A 84 -4.35 -1.71 -1.19
N ILE A 85 -5.42 -2.11 -1.85
CA ILE A 85 -6.08 -1.34 -2.91
C ILE A 85 -7.38 -0.77 -2.32
N LEU A 86 -7.43 0.52 -2.05
CA LEU A 86 -8.58 1.20 -1.47
C LEU A 86 -9.30 1.97 -2.58
N ASP A 87 -10.58 1.65 -2.78
CA ASP A 87 -11.43 2.21 -3.84
C ASP A 87 -12.81 2.60 -3.30
N SER A 88 -13.55 3.48 -3.96
CA SER A 88 -14.84 4.01 -3.49
C SER A 88 -16.07 3.20 -3.83
N GLU A 89 -15.95 2.11 -4.60
CA GLU A 89 -17.03 1.11 -4.71
C GLU A 89 -17.38 0.46 -3.33
N LEU A 90 -16.69 0.85 -2.26
CA LEU A 90 -16.96 0.56 -0.85
C LEU A 90 -18.20 1.30 -0.33
N GLY A 91 -19.37 0.98 -0.89
CA GLY A 91 -20.66 1.58 -0.49
C GLY A 91 -21.14 1.25 0.94
N GLU A 92 -20.36 0.53 1.74
CA GLU A 92 -20.68 0.26 3.15
C GLU A 92 -19.46 0.54 4.03
N ALA A 93 -19.66 1.35 5.08
CA ALA A 93 -18.63 1.63 6.07
C ALA A 93 -18.14 0.30 6.67
N LEU A 94 -16.83 0.03 6.55
CA LEU A 94 -16.22 -1.10 7.24
C LEU A 94 -16.58 -1.03 8.72
N PRO A 95 -17.01 -2.14 9.35
CA PRO A 95 -17.30 -2.14 10.77
C PRO A 95 -16.03 -1.71 11.52
N ARG A 96 -16.17 -0.68 12.37
CA ARG A 96 -15.07 -0.20 13.21
C ARG A 96 -14.50 -1.36 14.01
N TYR A 97 -13.20 -1.59 13.86
CA TYR A 97 -12.53 -2.65 14.59
C TYR A 97 -12.19 -2.13 16.00
N PRO A 98 -12.67 -2.75 17.08
CA PRO A 98 -12.56 -2.18 18.43
C PRO A 98 -11.17 -2.33 19.06
N VAL A 99 -10.25 -3.03 18.41
CA VAL A 99 -8.95 -3.42 18.97
C VAL A 99 -7.84 -3.05 18.00
N VAL A 100 -6.80 -2.40 18.52
CA VAL A 100 -5.57 -2.13 17.77
C VAL A 100 -4.81 -3.43 17.53
N ILE A 101 -4.44 -3.67 16.28
CA ILE A 101 -3.74 -4.86 15.81
C ILE A 101 -2.28 -4.50 15.63
N ARG A 102 -1.47 -4.93 16.60
CA ARG A 102 -0.01 -4.78 16.55
C ARG A 102 0.61 -5.89 15.71
N HIS A 103 1.36 -5.53 14.66
CA HIS A 103 2.02 -6.48 13.77
C HIS A 103 3.53 -6.22 13.65
N SER A 104 4.33 -6.93 14.45
CA SER A 104 5.78 -6.71 14.62
C SER A 104 6.67 -7.21 13.47
N HIS A 105 6.14 -7.96 12.50
CA HIS A 105 6.94 -8.49 11.39
C HIS A 105 6.72 -7.78 10.05
N LEU A 106 5.74 -6.88 9.99
CA LEU A 106 5.37 -6.22 8.74
C LEU A 106 6.38 -5.11 8.46
N LYS A 107 7.12 -5.26 7.36
CA LYS A 107 8.20 -4.36 6.95
C LYS A 107 7.81 -3.44 5.81
N VAL A 108 6.90 -3.89 4.96
CA VAL A 108 6.49 -3.16 3.75
C VAL A 108 4.96 -3.00 3.74
N LEU A 109 4.52 -1.74 3.67
CA LEU A 109 3.12 -1.38 3.44
C LEU A 109 3.00 -0.64 2.11
N SER A 110 2.07 -1.07 1.26
CA SER A 110 1.78 -0.44 -0.02
C SER A 110 0.31 -0.08 -0.10
N LEU A 111 0.02 1.22 -0.19
CA LEU A 111 -1.31 1.79 -0.27
C LEU A 111 -1.57 2.25 -1.70
N TRP A 112 -2.63 1.74 -2.31
CA TRP A 112 -3.06 2.10 -3.65
C TRP A 112 -4.45 2.73 -3.52
N LEU A 113 -4.51 4.04 -3.67
CA LEU A 113 -5.64 4.88 -3.30
C LEU A 113 -6.34 5.38 -4.56
N THR A 114 -7.66 5.28 -4.66
CA THR A 114 -8.44 6.01 -5.66
C THR A 114 -8.83 7.40 -5.16
N THR A 115 -9.35 8.27 -6.03
CA THR A 115 -9.45 9.72 -5.76
C THR A 115 -10.73 10.17 -5.10
N ASP A 116 -11.51 9.24 -4.59
CA ASP A 116 -12.81 9.54 -4.01
C ASP A 116 -12.68 9.98 -2.54
N SER A 117 -13.60 10.81 -2.07
CA SER A 117 -13.72 11.16 -0.66
C SER A 117 -14.01 9.95 0.22
N ASP A 118 -14.79 8.98 -0.26
CA ASP A 118 -15.20 7.83 0.55
C ASP A 118 -14.01 6.90 0.86
N MET A 119 -12.98 6.90 0.01
CA MET A 119 -11.72 6.19 0.24
C MET A 119 -11.01 6.69 1.49
N LEU A 120 -11.07 7.99 1.80
CA LEU A 120 -10.38 8.56 2.97
C LEU A 120 -10.90 7.96 4.28
N GLN A 121 -12.22 7.76 4.39
CA GLN A 121 -12.81 7.16 5.58
C GLN A 121 -12.36 5.69 5.75
N VAL A 122 -12.23 4.97 4.64
CA VAL A 122 -11.74 3.58 4.63
C VAL A 122 -10.27 3.53 5.03
N LEU A 123 -9.46 4.43 4.46
CA LEU A 123 -8.04 4.55 4.78
C LEU A 123 -7.84 4.82 6.27
N GLU A 124 -8.55 5.81 6.81
CA GLU A 124 -8.53 6.15 8.25
C GLU A 124 -8.94 4.94 9.10
N ASN A 125 -10.09 4.34 8.82
CA ASN A 125 -10.58 3.18 9.57
C ASN A 125 -9.60 1.99 9.56
N VAL A 126 -8.90 1.76 8.45
CA VAL A 126 -7.92 0.67 8.34
C VAL A 126 -6.63 1.03 9.08
N LEU A 127 -6.13 2.26 8.95
CA LEU A 127 -4.86 2.66 9.56
C LEU A 127 -4.97 2.91 11.07
N ASP A 128 -6.10 3.40 11.56
CA ASP A 128 -6.34 3.67 12.99
C ASP A 128 -6.19 2.43 13.89
N VAL A 129 -6.48 1.26 13.31
CA VAL A 129 -6.48 -0.01 14.05
C VAL A 129 -5.23 -0.83 13.78
N LEU A 130 -4.26 -0.31 13.03
CA LEU A 130 -2.99 -0.99 12.76
C LEU A 130 -1.85 -0.30 13.50
N ASP A 131 -1.05 -1.11 14.20
CA ASP A 131 0.18 -0.67 14.87
C ASP A 131 1.35 -1.47 14.29
N LEU A 132 2.15 -0.83 13.43
CA LEU A 132 3.18 -1.47 12.61
C LEU A 132 4.60 -1.00 13.00
N PRO A 133 5.10 -1.35 14.21
CA PRO A 133 6.34 -0.78 14.75
C PRO A 133 7.60 -1.16 13.97
N SER A 134 7.54 -2.20 13.14
CA SER A 134 8.67 -2.66 12.30
C SER A 134 8.54 -2.27 10.84
N LEU A 135 7.58 -1.38 10.53
CA LEU A 135 7.43 -0.84 9.19
C LEU A 135 8.67 -0.02 8.83
N ASP A 136 9.29 -0.39 7.72
CA ASP A 136 10.53 0.18 7.22
C ASP A 136 10.33 0.86 5.86
N THR A 137 9.44 0.31 5.05
CA THR A 137 9.16 0.77 3.70
C THR A 137 7.67 1.07 3.54
N LEU A 138 7.33 2.29 3.15
CA LEU A 138 5.96 2.71 2.84
C LEU A 138 5.86 3.21 1.40
N LEU A 139 4.89 2.68 0.67
CA LEU A 139 4.58 3.07 -0.71
C LEU A 139 3.15 3.59 -0.78
N VAL A 140 2.96 4.80 -1.30
CA VAL A 140 1.65 5.41 -1.51
C VAL A 140 1.47 5.68 -3.00
N ARG A 141 0.41 5.16 -3.60
CA ARG A 141 0.06 5.43 -4.99
C ARG A 141 -1.34 6.03 -5.02
N CYS A 142 -1.48 7.19 -5.65
CA CYS A 142 -2.78 7.82 -5.85
C CYS A 142 -3.17 7.65 -7.31
N TYR A 143 -4.12 6.77 -7.61
CA TYR A 143 -4.59 6.53 -8.98
C TYR A 143 -5.32 7.74 -9.53
N GLU A 144 -5.26 7.93 -10.85
CA GLU A 144 -5.90 9.03 -11.59
C GLU A 144 -5.37 10.41 -11.16
N ARG A 145 -5.52 11.46 -11.98
CA ARG A 145 -5.16 12.81 -11.51
C ARG A 145 -6.24 13.23 -10.52
N PRO A 146 -6.04 13.04 -9.21
CA PRO A 146 -7.09 13.36 -8.25
C PRO A 146 -7.32 14.86 -8.33
N PRO A 147 -8.50 15.36 -7.97
CA PRO A 147 -8.49 16.70 -7.40
C PRO A 147 -7.44 16.69 -6.28
N VAL A 148 -6.59 17.71 -6.25
CA VAL A 148 -5.43 17.81 -5.35
C VAL A 148 -5.80 17.52 -3.87
N SER A 149 -7.03 17.87 -3.47
CA SER A 149 -7.54 17.76 -2.10
C SER A 149 -7.57 16.33 -1.53
N PRO A 150 -8.21 15.30 -2.14
CA PRO A 150 -8.16 13.92 -1.64
C PRO A 150 -6.75 13.35 -1.44
N CYS A 151 -5.82 13.64 -2.35
CA CYS A 151 -4.44 13.17 -2.21
C CYS A 151 -3.75 13.78 -0.99
N ILE A 152 -3.94 15.08 -0.74
CA ILE A 152 -3.39 15.74 0.46
C ILE A 152 -3.99 15.15 1.72
N ALA A 153 -5.32 14.97 1.76
CA ALA A 153 -5.99 14.39 2.92
C ALA A 153 -5.47 12.98 3.23
N ALA A 154 -5.27 12.15 2.20
CA ALA A 154 -4.68 10.83 2.36
C ALA A 154 -3.25 10.89 2.92
N LEU A 155 -2.43 11.83 2.47
CA LEU A 155 -1.08 12.02 3.01
C LEU A 155 -1.09 12.49 4.47
N VAL A 156 -2.07 13.28 4.89
CA VAL A 156 -2.25 13.66 6.30
C VAL A 156 -2.57 12.44 7.16
N ILE A 157 -3.53 11.61 6.74
CA ILE A 157 -3.87 10.36 7.44
C ILE A 157 -2.65 9.43 7.53
N VAL A 158 -1.87 9.35 6.45
CA VAL A 158 -0.63 8.57 6.42
C VAL A 158 0.43 9.12 7.38
N ASP A 159 0.62 10.44 7.46
CA ASP A 159 1.54 11.08 8.41
C ASP A 159 1.16 10.76 9.86
N GLU A 160 -0.13 10.87 10.19
CA GLU A 160 -0.66 10.54 11.52
C GLU A 160 -0.47 9.06 11.87
N PHE A 161 -0.72 8.16 10.91
CA PHE A 161 -0.47 6.73 11.06
C PHE A 161 0.99 6.39 11.33
N ILE A 162 1.92 7.03 10.59
CA ILE A 162 3.36 6.81 10.78
C ILE A 162 3.77 7.18 12.21
N GLN A 163 3.30 8.34 12.69
CA GLN A 163 3.58 8.82 14.04
C GLN A 163 2.97 7.90 15.11
N SER A 164 1.73 7.45 14.93
CA SER A 164 1.04 6.59 15.90
C SER A 164 1.64 5.19 15.99
N SER A 165 2.03 4.60 14.85
CA SER A 165 2.68 3.27 14.79
C SER A 165 4.10 3.26 15.34
N SER A 166 4.68 4.42 15.69
CA SER A 166 6.07 4.55 16.17
C SER A 166 7.09 3.83 15.28
N CYS A 167 6.84 3.77 13.97
CA CYS A 167 7.70 3.07 13.03
C CYS A 167 8.90 3.92 12.62
N THR A 168 9.95 3.28 12.11
CA THR A 168 11.16 3.95 11.65
C THR A 168 11.31 3.73 10.15
N LEU A 169 10.65 4.56 9.35
CA LEU A 169 10.69 4.44 7.90
C LEU A 169 12.09 4.78 7.38
N THR A 170 12.71 3.85 6.66
CA THR A 170 13.94 4.14 5.91
C THR A 170 13.65 4.44 4.45
N LYS A 171 12.53 3.92 3.92
CA LYS A 171 12.11 4.11 2.54
C LYS A 171 10.68 4.63 2.47
N PHE A 172 10.51 5.76 1.78
CA PHE A 172 9.20 6.28 1.44
C PHE A 172 9.08 6.46 -0.07
N SER A 173 7.94 6.09 -0.64
CA SER A 173 7.72 6.22 -2.07
C SER A 173 6.31 6.71 -2.36
N ILE A 174 6.21 7.69 -3.25
CA ILE A 174 4.93 8.23 -3.71
C ILE A 174 4.84 8.13 -5.23
N TYR A 175 3.69 7.68 -5.72
CA TYR A 175 3.45 7.34 -7.12
C TYR A 175 2.16 7.98 -7.62
N ASP A 176 2.16 8.39 -8.89
CA ASP A 176 1.00 8.96 -9.58
C ASP A 176 0.50 10.28 -8.99
N VAL A 177 1.43 11.10 -8.50
CA VAL A 177 1.12 12.38 -7.88
C VAL A 177 1.80 13.54 -8.63
N ASP A 178 1.06 14.64 -8.84
CA ASP A 178 1.60 15.89 -9.37
C ASP A 178 2.34 16.64 -8.26
N VAL A 179 3.63 16.35 -8.11
CA VAL A 179 4.47 16.93 -7.05
C VAL A 179 4.83 18.40 -7.24
N LEU A 180 4.45 19.01 -8.38
CA LEU A 180 4.58 20.46 -8.56
C LEU A 180 3.41 21.22 -7.94
N ASP A 181 2.34 20.53 -7.57
CA ASP A 181 1.36 21.11 -6.67
C ASP A 181 2.02 21.43 -5.34
N PHE A 182 2.09 22.72 -5.02
CA PHE A 182 2.76 23.21 -3.82
C PHE A 182 2.15 22.61 -2.54
N SER A 183 0.84 22.39 -2.50
CA SER A 183 0.17 21.85 -1.32
C SER A 183 0.51 20.36 -1.10
N ILE A 184 0.57 19.58 -2.17
CA ILE A 184 1.06 18.19 -2.12
C ILE A 184 2.53 18.15 -1.69
N PHE A 185 3.36 19.00 -2.30
CA PHE A 185 4.77 19.10 -1.97
C PHE A 185 4.99 19.45 -0.49
N MET A 186 4.20 20.38 0.07
CA MET A 186 4.26 20.73 1.48
C MET A 186 3.78 19.60 2.41
N ALA A 187 2.70 18.89 2.06
CA ALA A 187 2.25 17.71 2.81
C ALA A 187 3.34 16.62 2.81
N PHE A 188 4.00 16.44 1.67
CA PHE A 188 5.11 15.53 1.51
C PHE A 188 6.32 15.91 2.37
N LEU A 189 6.72 17.19 2.36
CA LEU A 189 7.81 17.69 3.22
C LEU A 189 7.53 17.50 4.70
N LYS A 190 6.27 17.66 5.12
CA LYS A 190 5.84 17.41 6.50
C LYS A 190 6.12 15.98 6.95
N ILE A 191 5.78 14.99 6.11
CA ILE A 191 6.07 13.56 6.39
C ILE A 191 7.58 13.34 6.57
N LEU A 192 8.40 13.89 5.67
CA LEU A 192 9.86 13.76 5.77
C LEU A 192 10.42 14.39 7.04
N HIS A 193 9.90 15.55 7.43
CA HIS A 193 10.31 16.24 8.65
C HIS A 193 10.01 15.39 9.91
N HIS A 194 8.87 14.71 9.95
CA HIS A 194 8.52 13.80 11.05
C HIS A 194 9.29 12.48 11.04
N ASN A 195 9.94 12.13 9.92
CA ASN A 195 10.60 10.85 9.72
C ASN A 195 12.06 11.01 9.28
N PRO A 196 12.94 11.49 10.18
CA PRO A 196 14.34 11.77 9.84
C PRO A 196 15.16 10.51 9.50
N SER A 197 14.64 9.32 9.75
CA SER A 197 15.24 8.03 9.37
C SER A 197 15.14 7.70 7.89
N ILE A 198 14.35 8.45 7.12
CA ILE A 198 14.16 8.20 5.69
C ILE A 198 15.48 8.50 4.97
N THR A 199 16.08 7.44 4.43
CA THR A 199 17.32 7.50 3.66
C THR A 199 17.08 7.27 2.17
N ARG A 200 15.88 6.84 1.79
CA ARG A 200 15.50 6.68 0.39
C ARG A 200 14.09 7.17 0.13
N LEU A 201 13.99 8.00 -0.89
CA LEU A 201 12.79 8.65 -1.31
C LEU A 201 12.63 8.47 -2.82
N ILE A 202 11.47 7.94 -3.22
CA ILE A 202 11.12 7.73 -4.62
C ILE A 202 9.85 8.50 -4.92
N ILE A 203 9.90 9.37 -5.92
CA ILE A 203 8.76 10.13 -6.41
C ILE A 203 8.58 9.78 -7.89
N LEU A 204 7.45 9.16 -8.25
CA LEU A 204 7.09 8.92 -9.65
C LEU A 204 5.85 9.73 -10.03
N ASP A 205 6.07 10.74 -10.87
CA ASP A 205 5.03 11.55 -11.47
C ASP A 205 4.82 11.15 -12.95
N PRO A 206 3.66 10.57 -13.31
CA PRO A 206 3.35 10.15 -14.68
C PRO A 206 3.14 11.35 -15.62
N SER A 207 2.84 12.53 -15.08
CA SER A 207 2.51 13.71 -15.88
C SER A 207 3.74 14.30 -16.57
N ARG A 208 4.96 13.97 -16.11
CA ARG A 208 6.20 14.58 -16.62
C ARG A 208 7.35 13.57 -16.69
N ARG A 209 7.55 12.98 -17.87
CA ARG A 209 8.69 12.11 -18.19
C ARG A 209 10.09 12.80 -18.12
N SER A 210 10.20 14.09 -17.79
CA SER A 210 11.48 14.83 -17.94
C SER A 210 11.76 15.98 -16.96
N LYS A 211 11.10 16.09 -15.80
CA LYS A 211 11.28 17.26 -14.91
C LYS A 211 11.72 16.96 -13.47
N ALA A 212 12.49 15.89 -13.26
CA ALA A 212 13.14 15.61 -11.98
C ALA A 212 13.93 16.82 -11.43
N GLN A 213 14.54 17.61 -12.33
CA GLN A 213 15.33 18.78 -11.97
C GLN A 213 14.50 19.88 -11.28
N ASP A 214 13.25 20.11 -11.69
CA ASP A 214 12.39 21.14 -11.09
C ASP A 214 12.11 20.84 -9.60
N VAL A 215 11.92 19.56 -9.24
CA VAL A 215 11.69 19.13 -7.85
C VAL A 215 12.96 19.24 -7.02
N VAL A 216 14.11 18.89 -7.61
CA VAL A 216 15.42 19.11 -6.98
C VAL A 216 15.66 20.60 -6.72
N ASP A 217 15.33 21.45 -7.69
CA ASP A 217 15.52 22.89 -7.57
C ASP A 217 14.56 23.49 -6.53
N LEU A 218 13.31 23.00 -6.45
CA LEU A 218 12.38 23.32 -5.36
C LEU A 218 12.97 22.95 -4.00
N LEU A 219 13.46 21.72 -3.83
CA LEU A 219 14.05 21.25 -2.56
C LEU A 219 15.34 21.97 -2.16
N ARG A 220 16.02 22.62 -3.12
CA ARG A 220 17.20 23.47 -2.89
C ARG A 220 16.85 24.91 -2.52
N GLN A 221 15.58 25.32 -2.60
CA GLN A 221 15.22 26.70 -2.29
C GLN A 221 15.45 27.01 -0.79
N PRO A 222 16.20 28.07 -0.46
CA PRO A 222 16.56 28.41 0.92
C PRO A 222 15.36 28.82 1.79
N SER A 223 14.21 29.11 1.18
CA SER A 223 12.94 29.37 1.87
C SER A 223 12.35 28.12 2.55
N LEU A 224 12.80 26.91 2.21
CA LEU A 224 12.36 25.64 2.79
C LEU A 224 13.28 25.19 3.95
N SER A 225 13.72 26.14 4.78
CA SER A 225 14.86 26.08 5.71
C SER A 225 14.76 25.08 6.88
N THR A 226 14.61 23.79 6.62
CA THR A 226 14.87 22.71 7.57
C THR A 226 15.89 21.77 6.95
N ASN A 227 17.17 22.13 7.10
CA ASN A 227 18.37 21.33 6.82
C ASN A 227 18.17 20.26 5.71
N PRO A 228 18.08 20.64 4.41
CA PRO A 228 17.62 19.76 3.33
C PRO A 228 18.62 18.65 2.95
N LEU A 229 19.79 18.60 3.57
CA LEU A 229 20.89 17.71 3.21
C LEU A 229 20.55 16.21 3.28
N PRO A 230 19.88 15.68 4.33
CA PRO A 230 19.48 14.27 4.36
C PRO A 230 18.44 13.93 3.29
N ILE A 231 17.50 14.86 3.06
CA ILE A 231 16.42 14.71 2.06
C ILE A 231 17.00 14.70 0.64
N LEU A 232 17.95 15.60 0.36
CA LEU A 232 18.61 15.70 -0.95
C LEU A 232 19.51 14.49 -1.25
N GLN A 233 20.07 13.83 -0.23
CA GLN A 233 20.82 12.58 -0.39
C GLN A 233 19.91 11.35 -0.57
N ALA A 234 18.68 11.41 -0.07
CA ALA A 234 17.70 10.33 -0.15
C ALA A 234 16.93 10.28 -1.48
N LEU A 235 16.98 11.34 -2.29
CA LEU A 235 16.22 11.43 -3.53
C LEU A 235 16.83 10.58 -4.64
N ASP A 236 16.20 9.43 -4.91
CA ASP A 236 16.37 8.77 -6.19
C ASP A 236 15.23 9.21 -7.12
N PHE A 237 15.54 10.09 -8.08
CA PHE A 237 14.63 10.36 -9.19
C PHE A 237 14.80 9.29 -10.25
N TRP A 238 13.80 8.42 -10.34
CA TRP A 238 13.72 7.45 -11.42
C TRP A 238 12.85 8.01 -12.54
N THR A 239 13.23 7.78 -13.79
CA THR A 239 12.24 7.92 -14.87
C THR A 239 11.11 6.93 -14.62
N TRP A 240 9.89 7.24 -15.08
CA TRP A 240 8.72 6.35 -14.93
C TRP A 240 9.02 4.89 -15.28
N LYS A 241 9.81 4.67 -16.35
CA LYS A 241 10.21 3.33 -16.81
C LYS A 241 11.13 2.62 -15.82
N GLU A 242 12.19 3.29 -15.37
CA GLU A 242 13.15 2.70 -14.41
C GLU A 242 12.53 2.51 -13.03
N GLY A 243 11.66 3.42 -12.61
CA GLY A 243 10.91 3.33 -11.37
C GLY A 243 9.94 2.16 -11.38
N CYS A 244 9.23 1.94 -12.50
CA CYS A 244 8.36 0.78 -12.68
C CYS A 244 9.13 -0.55 -12.70
N ASP A 245 10.28 -0.62 -13.37
CA ASP A 245 11.10 -1.83 -13.43
C ASP A 245 11.71 -2.17 -12.06
N LYS A 246 12.13 -1.17 -11.28
CA LYS A 246 12.64 -1.38 -9.91
C LYS A 246 11.54 -1.62 -8.88
N LEU A 247 10.37 -1.01 -9.04
CA LEU A 247 9.17 -1.32 -8.24
C LEU A 247 8.79 -2.79 -8.35
N GLN A 248 8.85 -3.39 -9.54
CA GLN A 248 8.56 -4.82 -9.72
C GLN A 248 9.54 -5.71 -8.93
N VAL A 249 10.78 -5.24 -8.76
CA VAL A 249 11.84 -5.90 -8.00
C VAL A 249 11.71 -5.65 -6.50
N GLU A 250 11.32 -4.45 -6.04
CA GLU A 250 11.24 -4.09 -4.61
C GLU A 250 9.89 -4.42 -3.97
N THR A 251 8.79 -4.36 -4.71
CA THR A 251 7.49 -4.94 -4.29
C THR A 251 7.44 -6.46 -4.49
N ILE A 252 8.54 -7.05 -4.99
CA ILE A 252 8.77 -8.47 -5.31
C ILE A 252 7.47 -9.12 -5.84
N GLY A 253 7.19 -8.85 -7.12
CA GLY A 253 6.40 -9.73 -7.96
C GLY A 253 4.92 -9.39 -8.13
N PHE A 254 4.40 -8.29 -7.60
CA PHE A 254 3.06 -7.82 -7.98
C PHE A 254 3.17 -7.10 -9.32
N ARG A 255 3.03 -7.82 -10.44
CA ARG A 255 2.84 -7.14 -11.73
C ARG A 255 1.62 -6.20 -11.58
N PRO A 256 1.71 -4.93 -12.01
CA PRO A 256 0.51 -4.15 -12.22
C PRO A 256 -0.37 -4.97 -13.17
N LEU A 257 -1.59 -5.31 -12.73
CA LEU A 257 -2.60 -5.75 -13.68
C LEU A 257 -2.84 -4.54 -14.57
N VAL A 258 -2.32 -4.63 -15.80
CA VAL A 258 -2.45 -3.59 -16.81
C VAL A 258 -3.95 -3.26 -16.90
N PRO A 259 -4.37 -2.01 -16.65
CA PRO A 259 -5.68 -1.57 -17.09
C PRO A 259 -5.58 -1.50 -18.61
N TRP A 260 -6.32 -2.38 -19.29
CA TRP A 260 -6.66 -2.18 -20.69
C TRP A 260 -7.84 -1.22 -20.74
#